data_AF-A0A4R4P355-F1
#
_entry.id   AF-A0A4R4P355-F1
#
_cell.length_a   1.000
_cell.length_b   1.000
_cell.length_c   1.000
_cell.angle_alpha   90.00
_cell.angle_beta   90.00
_cell.angle_gamma   90.00
#
_symmetry.space_group_name_H-M   'P 1'
#
loop_
_entity.id
_entity.type
_entity.pdbx_description
1 polymer ?
#
loop_
_entity_poly.entity_id
_entity_poly.type
_entity_poly.pdbx_seq_one_letter_code
_entity_poly.pdbx_strand_id
1 'polypeptide(L)'
;PSGSTAHQALASYVESVAADPWNERWPLVLQDVRPARYGEGWALVDLEGDALELLPGIDPWKLLAVSAGDPITVAGEWNRAGFRPMTCWHADRPVLL
;
A
#
# COMPACT_ATOMS: atom_id res chain seq x y z
N PRO A 1 -2.73 -9.25 9.07
CA PRO A 1 -2.21 -8.45 10.21
C PRO A 1 -3.04 -7.18 10.34
N SER A 2 -3.08 -6.54 11.51
CA SER A 2 -3.75 -5.24 11.64
C SER A 2 -2.97 -4.17 10.87
N GLY A 3 -3.68 -3.31 10.16
CA GLY A 3 -3.12 -2.18 9.42
C GLY A 3 -4.00 -0.95 9.55
N SER A 4 -3.78 0.01 8.67
CA SER A 4 -4.52 1.26 8.62
C SER A 4 -5.16 1.44 7.24
N THR A 5 -6.14 2.34 7.16
CA THR A 5 -6.65 2.83 5.87
C THR A 5 -5.59 3.67 5.14
N ALA A 6 -5.80 3.99 3.86
CA ALA A 6 -4.88 4.83 3.09
C ALA A 6 -4.74 6.21 3.72
N HIS A 7 -5.85 6.78 4.19
CA HIS A 7 -5.88 8.07 4.89
C HIS A 7 -5.02 8.07 6.15
N GLN A 8 -5.28 7.11 7.06
CA GLN A 8 -4.56 6.98 8.32
C GLN A 8 -3.07 6.73 8.11
N ALA A 9 -2.75 5.92 7.10
CA ALA A 9 -1.37 5.64 6.71
C ALA A 9 -0.61 6.92 6.32
N LEU A 10 -1.21 7.73 5.43
CA LEU A 10 -0.64 9.01 5.00
C LEU A 10 -0.54 10.02 6.15
N ALA A 11 -1.52 10.08 7.04
CA ALA A 11 -1.45 10.92 8.24
C ALA A 11 -0.20 10.59 9.08
N SER A 12 0.07 9.29 9.33
CA SER A 12 1.27 8.89 10.08
C SER A 12 2.58 9.22 9.35
N TYR A 13 2.59 9.17 8.01
CA TYR A 13 3.74 9.60 7.22
C TYR A 13 4.00 11.10 7.38
N VAL A 14 2.94 11.92 7.35
CA VAL A 14 3.05 13.37 7.53
C VAL A 14 3.58 13.70 8.93
N GLU A 15 3.05 13.04 9.98
CA GLU A 15 3.55 13.20 11.35
C GLU A 15 5.05 12.85 11.45
N SER A 16 5.45 11.75 10.83
CA SER A 16 6.85 11.32 10.77
C SER A 16 7.75 12.36 10.09
N VAL A 17 7.37 12.86 8.91
CA VAL A 17 8.16 13.86 8.17
C VAL A 17 8.21 15.19 8.91
N ALA A 18 7.14 15.56 9.62
CA ALA A 18 7.13 16.75 10.47
C ALA A 18 8.10 16.64 11.66
N ALA A 19 8.29 15.43 12.19
CA ALA A 19 9.24 15.16 13.27
C ALA A 19 10.69 15.03 12.78
N ASP A 20 10.90 14.43 11.60
CA ASP A 20 12.21 14.25 10.97
C ASP A 20 12.13 14.49 9.45
N PRO A 21 12.61 15.64 8.95
CA PRO A 21 12.53 15.97 7.53
C PRO A 21 13.47 15.14 6.65
N TRP A 22 14.41 14.38 7.22
CA TRP A 22 15.26 13.44 6.49
C TRP A 22 14.62 12.07 6.30
N ASN A 23 13.38 11.88 6.77
CA ASN A 23 12.68 10.63 6.57
C ASN A 23 12.20 10.47 5.11
N GLU A 24 12.98 9.72 4.34
CA GLU A 24 12.72 9.48 2.91
C GLU A 24 11.68 8.39 2.65
N ARG A 25 11.49 7.44 3.58
CA ARG A 25 10.62 6.26 3.42
C ARG A 25 9.94 5.87 4.72
N TRP A 26 8.65 5.59 4.67
CA TRP A 26 7.86 5.25 5.85
C TRP A 26 7.18 3.89 5.72
N PRO A 27 7.31 2.99 6.71
CA PRO A 27 6.69 1.68 6.65
C PRO A 27 5.17 1.82 6.84
N LEU A 28 4.40 1.17 5.97
CA LEU A 28 2.95 1.11 6.07
C LEU A 28 2.47 -0.34 6.03
N VAL A 29 1.38 -0.62 6.75
CA VAL A 29 0.55 -1.80 6.58
C VAL A 29 -0.84 -1.32 6.21
N LEU A 30 -1.19 -1.45 4.94
CA LEU A 30 -2.50 -1.06 4.42
C LEU A 30 -3.44 -2.24 4.56
N GLN A 31 -4.55 -2.02 5.25
CA GLN A 31 -5.56 -3.05 5.49
C GLN A 31 -6.76 -2.86 4.57
N ASP A 32 -7.36 -3.98 4.15
CA ASP A 32 -8.58 -4.02 3.34
C ASP A 32 -8.50 -3.18 2.05
N VAL A 33 -7.35 -3.28 1.36
CA VAL A 33 -7.11 -2.58 0.09
C VAL A 33 -7.24 -3.51 -1.12
N ARG A 34 -7.75 -2.97 -2.23
CA ARG A 34 -7.82 -3.64 -3.53
C ARG A 34 -6.83 -3.03 -4.53
N PRO A 35 -6.06 -3.84 -5.27
CA PRO A 35 -5.30 -3.34 -6.42
C PRO A 35 -6.26 -2.84 -7.51
N ALA A 36 -6.09 -1.60 -7.94
CA ALA A 36 -6.91 -0.99 -8.98
C ALA A 36 -6.04 -0.25 -10.01
N ARG A 37 -6.55 -0.17 -11.24
CA ARG A 37 -5.91 0.63 -12.29
C ARG A 37 -5.98 2.11 -11.92
N TYR A 38 -4.88 2.84 -12.04
CA TYR A 38 -4.82 4.29 -11.78
C TYR A 38 -3.93 4.97 -12.83
N GLY A 39 -4.55 5.70 -13.76
CA GLY A 39 -3.86 6.20 -14.96
C GLY A 39 -3.17 5.05 -15.71
N GLU A 40 -1.90 5.25 -16.06
CA GLU A 40 -1.04 4.22 -16.68
C GLU A 40 -0.49 3.20 -15.66
N GLY A 41 -0.59 3.50 -14.37
CA GLY A 41 -0.04 2.72 -13.26
C GLY A 41 -1.09 1.92 -12.50
N TRP A 42 -0.85 1.77 -11.21
CA TRP A 42 -1.69 1.02 -10.27
C TRP A 42 -1.76 1.73 -8.94
N ALA A 43 -2.83 1.50 -8.20
CA ALA A 43 -2.98 1.97 -6.83
C ALA A 43 -3.55 0.85 -5.95
N LEU A 44 -3.38 1.02 -4.64
CA LEU A 44 -4.12 0.28 -3.62
C LEU A 44 -5.23 1.18 -3.09
N VAL A 45 -6.47 0.77 -3.27
CA VAL A 45 -7.67 1.52 -2.91
C VAL A 45 -8.31 0.87 -1.68
N ASP A 46 -8.53 1.64 -0.63
CA ASP A 46 -9.20 1.15 0.57
C ASP A 46 -10.74 1.15 0.42
N LEU A 47 -11.43 0.74 1.48
CA LEU A 47 -12.90 0.64 1.51
C LEU A 47 -13.60 2.01 1.46
N GLU A 48 -12.91 3.09 1.85
CA GLU A 48 -13.43 4.46 1.83
C GLU A 48 -13.26 5.10 0.44
N GLY A 49 -12.49 4.46 -0.44
CA GLY A 49 -12.19 4.91 -1.79
C GLY A 49 -10.91 5.73 -1.88
N ASP A 50 -10.20 5.91 -0.76
CA ASP A 50 -8.89 6.56 -0.75
C ASP A 50 -7.84 5.62 -1.35
N ALA A 51 -6.91 6.19 -2.10
CA ALA A 51 -5.99 5.43 -2.93
C ALA A 51 -4.54 5.86 -2.72
N LEU A 52 -3.64 4.88 -2.62
CA LEU A 52 -2.20 5.07 -2.66
C LEU A 52 -1.62 4.48 -3.94
N GLU A 53 -1.08 5.34 -4.80
CA GLU A 53 -0.43 4.94 -6.05
C GLU A 53 0.80 4.08 -5.76
N LEU A 54 0.96 3.00 -6.53
CA LEU A 54 2.17 2.18 -6.51
C LEU A 54 3.31 2.88 -7.24
N LEU A 55 4.55 2.64 -6.83
CA LEU A 55 5.70 3.15 -7.55
C LEU A 55 5.66 2.76 -9.04
N PRO A 56 6.07 3.67 -9.95
CA PRO A 56 6.19 3.34 -11.36
C PRO A 56 7.05 2.10 -11.60
N GLY A 57 6.57 1.19 -12.45
CA GLY A 57 7.28 -0.05 -12.81
C GLY A 57 7.07 -1.22 -11.85
N ILE A 58 6.26 -1.08 -10.79
CA ILE A 58 5.85 -2.23 -9.98
C ILE A 58 4.97 -3.17 -10.81
N ASP A 59 5.33 -4.45 -10.82
CA ASP A 59 4.51 -5.51 -11.41
C ASP A 59 3.33 -5.86 -10.48
N PRO A 60 2.07 -5.61 -10.89
CA PRO A 60 0.89 -5.87 -10.07
C PRO A 60 0.52 -7.36 -10.01
N TRP A 61 1.09 -8.25 -10.84
CA TRP A 61 0.50 -9.56 -11.10
C TRP A 61 0.36 -10.43 -9.85
N LYS A 62 1.34 -10.40 -8.94
CA LYS A 62 1.23 -11.11 -7.66
C LYS A 62 0.12 -10.53 -6.77
N LEU A 63 0.02 -9.20 -6.68
CA LEU A 63 -1.04 -8.55 -5.91
C LEU A 63 -2.42 -8.93 -6.46
N LEU A 64 -2.58 -8.88 -7.79
CA LEU A 64 -3.82 -9.27 -8.46
C LEU A 64 -4.16 -10.74 -8.20
N ALA A 65 -3.20 -11.64 -8.39
CA ALA A 65 -3.39 -13.08 -8.18
C ALA A 65 -3.74 -13.43 -6.73
N VAL A 66 -3.08 -12.78 -5.76
CA VAL A 66 -3.36 -12.98 -4.33
C VAL A 66 -4.72 -12.38 -3.96
N SER A 67 -5.05 -11.19 -4.47
CA SER A 67 -6.34 -10.54 -4.17
C SER A 67 -7.53 -11.31 -4.74
N ALA A 68 -7.39 -11.91 -5.93
CA ALA A 68 -8.50 -12.45 -6.71
C ALA A 68 -9.68 -11.46 -6.87
N GLY A 69 -9.39 -10.16 -6.75
CA GLY A 69 -10.39 -9.08 -6.74
C GLY A 69 -10.83 -8.65 -5.35
N ASP A 70 -10.62 -9.44 -4.30
CA ASP A 70 -10.99 -9.15 -2.90
C ASP A 70 -9.99 -8.23 -2.17
N PRO A 71 -10.42 -7.56 -1.08
CA PRO A 71 -9.53 -6.74 -0.27
C PRO A 71 -8.46 -7.61 0.39
N ILE A 72 -7.23 -7.12 0.42
CA ILE A 72 -6.09 -7.79 1.04
C ILE A 72 -5.34 -6.82 1.95
N THR A 73 -4.58 -7.37 2.90
CA THR A 73 -3.60 -6.59 3.65
C THR A 73 -2.28 -6.57 2.91
N VAL A 74 -1.66 -5.40 2.78
CA VAL A 74 -0.37 -5.21 2.09
C VAL A 74 0.57 -4.38 2.96
N ALA A 75 1.77 -4.91 3.19
CA ALA A 75 2.86 -4.20 3.84
C ALA A 75 3.89 -3.73 2.82
N GLY A 76 4.44 -2.55 3.05
CA GLY A 76 5.42 -1.95 2.17
C GLY A 76 5.93 -0.62 2.69
N GLU A 77 6.59 0.13 1.82
CA GLU A 77 7.13 1.44 2.13
C GLU A 77 6.45 2.51 1.28
N TRP A 78 6.14 3.64 1.90
CA TRP A 78 5.69 4.84 1.22
C TRP A 78 6.82 5.84 1.08
N ASN A 79 6.91 6.47 -0.10
CA ASN A 79 7.71 7.66 -0.29
C ASN A 79 6.95 8.64 -1.21
N ARG A 80 7.57 9.78 -1.50
CA ARG A 80 6.96 10.85 -2.32
C ARG A 80 6.60 10.44 -3.75
N ALA A 81 7.21 9.37 -4.26
CA ALA A 81 6.95 8.85 -5.60
C ALA A 81 5.86 7.76 -5.61
N GLY A 82 5.48 7.19 -4.46
CA GLY A 82 4.43 6.19 -4.33
C GLY A 82 4.76 5.06 -3.35
N PHE A 83 3.88 4.04 -3.35
CA PHE A 83 3.95 2.88 -2.49
C PHE A 83 4.75 1.74 -3.13
N ARG A 84 5.71 1.19 -2.40
CA ARG A 84 6.43 -0.03 -2.75
C ARG A 84 5.88 -1.21 -1.95
N PRO A 85 5.01 -2.05 -2.54
CA PRO A 85 4.52 -3.24 -1.84
C PRO A 85 5.64 -4.28 -1.70
N MET A 86 5.72 -4.94 -0.55
CA MET A 86 6.78 -5.92 -0.25
C MET A 86 6.23 -7.26 0.21
N THR A 87 5.09 -7.26 0.90
CA THR A 87 4.40 -8.47 1.35
C THR A 87 2.91 -8.22 1.35
N CYS A 88 2.12 -9.21 0.97
CA CYS A 88 0.68 -9.20 1.20
C CYS A 88 0.23 -10.47 1.92
N TRP A 89 -1.01 -10.49 2.36
CA TRP A 89 -1.59 -11.64 3.06
C TRP A 89 -2.81 -12.17 2.31
N HIS A 90 -2.82 -13.47 2.05
CA HIS A 90 -4.02 -14.22 1.69
C HIS A 90 -4.50 -14.97 2.93
N ALA A 91 -5.61 -14.51 3.50
CA ALA A 91 -6.00 -14.86 4.87
C ALA A 91 -4.81 -14.61 5.83
N ASP A 92 -4.35 -15.64 6.54
CA ASP A 92 -3.26 -15.50 7.51
C ASP A 92 -1.87 -15.80 6.92
N ARG A 93 -1.77 -16.13 5.63
CA ARG A 93 -0.50 -16.53 5.00
C ARG A 93 0.18 -15.35 4.29
N PRO A 94 1.42 -15.01 4.68
CA PRO A 94 2.20 -13.98 3.99
C PRO A 94 2.69 -14.48 2.62
N VAL A 95 2.68 -13.59 1.63
CA VAL A 95 3.19 -13.79 0.27
C VAL A 95 4.17 -12.67 -0.05
N LEU A 96 5.39 -13.03 -0.48
CA LEU A 96 6.42 -12.07 -0.88
C LEU A 96 6.15 -11.53 -2.29
N LEU A 97 6.19 -10.20 -2.40
CA LEU A 97 5.90 -9.46 -3.63
C LEU A 97 7.19 -9.16 -4.40
#